data_AF-A0A238WVD3-F1
#
_entry.id   AF-A0A238WVD3-F1
#
_cell.length_a   1.000
_cell.length_b   1.000
_cell.length_c   1.000
_cell.angle_alpha   90.00
_cell.angle_beta   90.00
_cell.angle_gamma   90.00
#
_symmetry.space_group_name_H-M   'P 1'
#
loop_
_entity.id
_entity.type
_entity.pdbx_description
1 polymer ?
#
loop_
_entity_poly.entity_id
_entity_poly.type
_entity_poly.pdbx_seq_one_letter_code
_entity_poly.pdbx_strand_id
1 'polypeptide(L)'
;MTNAPTEDSEELLTFTEPNLGFSVGARGDDSLVVRIHPSLESVADRPGAGEEAPYNFYAYSVPLRVRREELLAAAQAWDEDTRPFPER
;
A
#
# COMPACT_ATOMS: atom_id res chain seq x y z
N MET A 1 12.42 36.83 33.79
CA MET A 1 11.20 36.48 33.05
C MET A 1 11.50 35.20 32.30
N THR A 2 11.02 34.08 32.84
CA THR A 2 11.27 32.73 32.35
C THR A 2 10.07 32.32 31.52
N ASN A 3 10.24 32.16 30.20
CA ASN A 3 9.19 31.59 29.37
C ASN A 3 9.10 30.10 29.69
N ALA A 4 7.94 29.65 30.18
CA ALA A 4 7.64 28.23 30.31
C ALA A 4 7.50 27.63 28.90
N PRO A 5 8.00 26.41 28.66
CA PRO A 5 7.66 25.68 27.46
C PRO A 5 6.16 25.33 27.54
N THR A 6 5.37 25.81 26.58
CA THR A 6 4.00 25.35 26.39
C THR A 6 4.04 23.91 25.88
N GLU A 7 3.76 22.98 26.78
CA GLU A 7 3.35 21.61 26.47
C GLU A 7 2.01 21.68 25.75
N ASP A 8 2.02 21.73 24.41
CA ASP A 8 0.86 21.37 23.55
C ASP A 8 1.29 21.34 22.07
N SER A 9 2.45 20.74 21.80
CA SER A 9 2.65 20.08 20.52
C SER A 9 2.22 18.64 20.76
N GLU A 10 0.91 18.37 20.67
CA GLU A 10 0.45 17.02 20.34
C GLU A 10 1.19 16.65 19.06
N GLU A 11 2.29 15.91 19.18
CA GLU A 11 2.90 15.21 18.07
C GLU A 11 1.81 14.27 17.58
N LEU A 12 1.05 14.72 16.58
CA LEU A 12 0.07 13.92 15.88
C LEU A 12 0.85 12.69 15.39
N LEU A 13 0.71 11.58 16.09
CA LEU A 13 1.14 10.28 15.62
C LEU A 13 0.29 10.00 14.39
N THR A 14 0.74 10.53 13.26
CA THR A 14 0.15 10.25 11.96
C THR A 14 0.58 8.84 11.65
N PHE A 15 -0.25 7.88 12.06
CA PHE A 15 -0.20 6.55 11.52
C PHE A 15 -0.63 6.68 10.07
N THR A 16 0.33 6.70 9.15
CA THR A 16 0.05 6.41 7.75
C THR A 16 -0.28 4.93 7.69
N GLU A 17 -1.53 4.57 7.97
CA GLU A 17 -2.01 3.24 7.63
C GLU A 17 -1.67 2.98 6.15
N PRO A 18 -1.16 1.79 5.80
CA PRO A 18 -0.77 1.52 4.44
C PRO A 18 -2.01 1.64 3.55
N ASN A 19 -2.02 2.68 2.72
CA ASN A 19 -3.09 2.94 1.76
C ASN A 19 -3.16 1.89 0.63
N LEU A 20 -2.32 0.86 0.67
CA LEU A 20 -2.22 -0.19 -0.34
C LEU A 20 -2.14 -1.57 0.33
N GLY A 21 -3.05 -2.46 -0.06
CA GLY A 21 -2.96 -3.89 0.16
C GLY A 21 -2.57 -4.63 -1.13
N PHE A 22 -1.98 -5.82 -1.00
CA PHE A 22 -1.63 -6.66 -2.15
C PHE A 22 -2.21 -8.07 -1.98
N SER A 23 -2.68 -8.67 -3.07
CA SER A 23 -3.02 -10.10 -3.11
C SER A 23 -2.60 -10.74 -4.43
N VAL A 24 -2.45 -12.06 -4.44
CA VAL A 24 -2.11 -12.81 -5.65
C VAL A 24 -3.39 -13.29 -6.33
N GLY A 25 -3.49 -13.06 -7.64
CA GLY A 25 -4.58 -13.53 -8.50
C GLY A 25 -4.19 -14.78 -9.28
N ALA A 26 -4.72 -14.91 -10.50
CA ALA A 26 -4.44 -16.04 -11.37
C ALA A 26 -2.94 -16.13 -11.72
N ARG A 27 -2.44 -17.37 -11.80
CA ARG A 27 -1.08 -17.70 -12.19
C ARG A 27 -1.09 -18.48 -13.52
N GLY A 28 -0.30 -18.01 -14.47
CA GLY A 28 0.08 -18.78 -15.66
C GLY A 28 1.48 -19.37 -15.50
N ASP A 29 2.00 -19.96 -16.57
CA ASP A 29 3.31 -20.62 -16.54
C ASP A 29 4.44 -19.63 -16.24
N ASP A 30 4.41 -18.47 -16.89
CA ASP A 30 5.43 -17.41 -16.77
C ASP A 30 4.88 -16.04 -16.34
N SER A 31 3.61 -15.97 -15.94
CA SER A 31 3.01 -14.72 -15.46
C SER A 31 2.16 -14.94 -14.22
N LEU A 32 1.98 -13.88 -13.45
CA LEU A 32 1.01 -13.83 -12.37
C LEU A 32 0.30 -12.49 -12.34
N VAL A 33 -0.90 -12.49 -11.77
CA VAL A 33 -1.65 -11.27 -11.51
C VAL A 33 -1.39 -10.85 -10.07
N VAL A 34 -0.82 -9.68 -9.86
CA VAL A 34 -0.82 -9.00 -8.56
C VAL A 34 -2.04 -8.09 -8.52
N ARG A 35 -2.87 -8.21 -7.49
CA ARG A 35 -3.99 -7.30 -7.25
C ARG A 35 -3.54 -6.26 -6.23
N ILE A 36 -3.63 -4.98 -6.61
CA ILE A 36 -3.33 -3.85 -5.75
C ILE A 36 -4.65 -3.31 -5.24
N HIS A 37 -4.82 -3.26 -3.92
CA HIS A 37 -6.03 -2.82 -3.25
C HIS A 37 -5.79 -1.46 -2.60
N PRO A 38 -6.14 -0.34 -3.25
CA PRO A 38 -6.08 0.94 -2.59
C PRO A 38 -7.11 0.99 -1.46
N SER A 39 -6.75 1.59 -0.32
CA SER A 39 -7.71 1.96 0.71
C SER A 39 -8.79 2.84 0.09
N LEU A 40 -10.05 2.63 0.46
CA LEU A 40 -11.17 3.46 0.00
C LEU A 40 -11.00 4.95 0.36
N GLU A 41 -10.17 5.28 1.34
CA GLU A 41 -9.81 6.66 1.70
C GLU A 41 -8.91 7.32 0.65
N SER A 42 -8.21 6.53 -0.17
CA SER A 42 -7.28 7.00 -1.21
C SER A 42 -7.88 7.07 -2.62
N VAL A 43 -9.15 6.68 -2.81
CA VAL A 43 -9.77 6.61 -4.14
C VAL A 43 -10.52 7.92 -4.42
N ALA A 44 -10.01 8.71 -5.38
CA ALA A 44 -10.55 10.03 -5.75
C ALA A 44 -12.02 9.98 -6.26
N ASP A 45 -12.43 8.86 -6.86
CA ASP A 45 -13.80 8.55 -7.26
C ASP A 45 -14.04 7.04 -7.07
N ARG A 46 -14.85 6.66 -6.09
CA ARG A 46 -15.10 5.25 -5.72
C ARG A 46 -15.82 4.49 -6.85
N PRO A 47 -15.18 3.56 -7.59
CA PRO A 47 -15.88 2.70 -8.53
C PRO A 47 -16.73 1.73 -7.70
N GLY A 48 -18.05 1.84 -7.79
CA GLY A 48 -18.99 1.01 -7.01
C GLY A 48 -19.58 1.67 -5.76
N ALA A 49 -19.42 2.99 -5.55
CA ALA A 49 -20.09 3.71 -4.45
C ALA A 49 -21.62 3.88 -4.61
N GLY A 50 -22.22 3.28 -5.63
CA GLY A 50 -23.66 3.37 -5.89
C GLY A 50 -24.51 2.35 -5.16
N GLU A 51 -23.94 1.32 -4.53
CA GLU A 51 -24.72 0.24 -3.95
C GLU A 51 -24.24 -0.10 -2.53
N GLU A 52 -25.19 -0.49 -1.69
CA GLU A 52 -25.08 -0.89 -0.27
C GLU A 52 -24.17 -2.11 -0.04
N ALA A 53 -23.01 -2.18 -0.68
CA ALA A 53 -22.03 -3.20 -0.43
C ALA A 53 -21.46 -2.99 0.99
N PRO A 54 -21.41 -4.05 1.83
CA PRO A 54 -20.80 -3.94 3.15
C PRO A 54 -19.37 -3.39 3.00
N TYR A 55 -19.01 -2.43 3.87
CA TYR A 55 -17.69 -1.77 3.91
C TYR A 55 -16.56 -2.80 3.86
N ASN A 56 -16.10 -3.13 2.66
CA ASN A 56 -14.89 -3.90 2.44
C ASN A 56 -13.85 -2.92 1.90
N PHE A 57 -12.95 -2.49 2.79
CA PHE A 57 -11.89 -1.52 2.53
C PHE A 57 -11.01 -1.86 1.31
N TYR A 58 -11.06 -3.11 0.83
CA TYR A 58 -10.29 -3.62 -0.29
C TYR A 58 -11.16 -4.20 -1.43
N ALA A 59 -12.43 -3.80 -1.52
CA ALA A 59 -13.37 -4.26 -2.56
C ALA A 59 -12.94 -3.89 -3.98
N TYR A 60 -12.24 -2.77 -4.14
CA TYR A 60 -11.65 -2.37 -5.40
C TYR A 60 -10.20 -2.86 -5.48
N SER A 61 -9.82 -3.41 -6.63
CA SER A 61 -8.45 -3.78 -6.89
C SER A 61 -8.06 -3.51 -8.33
N VAL A 62 -6.83 -3.05 -8.53
CA VAL A 62 -6.21 -2.91 -9.85
C VAL A 62 -5.39 -4.17 -10.14
N PRO A 63 -5.77 -4.99 -11.14
CA PRO A 63 -5.00 -6.15 -11.50
C PRO A 63 -3.80 -5.74 -12.38
N LEU A 64 -2.60 -6.08 -11.92
CA LEU A 64 -1.36 -5.94 -12.69
C LEU A 64 -0.89 -7.33 -13.10
N ARG A 65 -0.85 -7.58 -14.41
CA ARG A 65 -0.22 -8.79 -14.95
C ARG A 65 1.27 -8.53 -15.11
N VAL A 66 2.07 -9.35 -14.44
CA VAL A 66 3.53 -9.25 -14.41
C VAL A 66 4.14 -10.58 -14.83
N ARG A 67 5.28 -10.53 -15.50
CA ARG A 67 6.06 -11.72 -15.79
C ARG A 67 6.87 -12.14 -14.57
N ARG A 68 7.20 -13.43 -14.49
CA ARG A 68 8.05 -13.94 -13.41
C ARG A 68 9.42 -13.27 -13.41
N GLU A 69 10.02 -13.10 -14.58
CA GLU A 69 11.34 -12.46 -14.73
C GLU A 69 11.35 -11.03 -14.18
N GLU A 70 10.30 -10.25 -14.45
CA GLU A 70 10.15 -8.86 -14.01
C GLU A 70 10.00 -8.77 -12.49
N LEU A 71 9.25 -9.71 -11.89
CA LEU A 71 9.09 -9.77 -10.43
C LEU A 71 10.39 -10.13 -9.71
N LEU A 72 11.16 -11.08 -10.25
CA LEU A 72 12.46 -11.45 -9.69
C LEU A 72 13.43 -10.28 -9.79
N ALA A 73 13.47 -9.59 -10.92
CA ALA A 73 14.29 -8.39 -11.09
C ALA A 73 13.88 -7.28 -10.11
N ALA A 74 12.58 -7.05 -9.92
CA ALA A 74 12.07 -6.06 -8.96
C ALA A 74 12.43 -6.40 -7.51
N ALA A 75 12.34 -7.68 -7.12
CA ALA A 75 12.76 -8.13 -5.79
C ALA A 75 14.25 -7.91 -5.56
N GLN A 76 15.09 -8.23 -6.55
CA GLN A 76 16.52 -8.01 -6.46
C GLN A 76 16.88 -6.52 -6.35
N ALA A 77 16.23 -5.66 -7.14
CA ALA A 77 16.41 -4.21 -7.04
C ALA A 77 15.99 -3.69 -5.66
N TRP A 78 14.88 -4.18 -5.11
CA TRP A 78 14.43 -3.83 -3.77
C TRP A 78 15.44 -4.23 -2.68
N ASP A 79 16.03 -5.42 -2.78
CA ASP A 79 17.08 -5.87 -1.86
C ASP A 79 18.33 -4.98 -1.94
N GLU A 80 18.67 -4.48 -3.13
CA GLU A 80 19.76 -3.53 -3.33
C GLU A 80 19.46 -2.16 -2.72
N ASP A 81 18.24 -1.65 -2.94
CA ASP A 81 17.77 -0.36 -2.43
C ASP A 81 17.63 -0.35 -0.91
N THR A 82 17.28 -1.49 -0.32
CA THR A 82 17.11 -1.62 1.14
C THR A 82 18.40 -1.91 1.88
N ARG A 83 19.44 -2.39 1.20
CA ARG A 83 20.77 -2.69 1.79
C ARG A 83 21.39 -1.58 2.66
N PRO A 84 21.25 -0.28 2.34
CA PRO A 84 21.82 0.79 3.18
C PRO A 84 21.11 0.97 4.52
N PHE A 85 19.89 0.44 4.67
CA PHE A 85 19.11 0.58 5.89
C PHE A 85 19.37 -0.62 6.82
N PRO A 86 19.49 -0.40 8.15
CA PRO A 86 19.63 -1.49 9.09
C PRO A 86 18.39 -2.40 9.04
N GLU A 87 18.58 -3.70 9.26
CA GLU A 87 17.48 -4.63 9.49
C GLU A 87 16.61 -4.08 10.63
N ARG A 88 15.29 -3.98 10.40
CA ARG A 88 14.32 -3.48 11.37
C ARG A 88 13.85 -4.58 12.30
#